data_AF-A0A1Q9MT76-F1
#
_entry.id   AF-A0A1Q9MT76-F1
#
_cell.length_a   1.000
_cell.length_b   1.000
_cell.length_c   1.000
_cell.angle_alpha   90.00
_cell.angle_beta   90.00
_cell.angle_gamma   90.00
#
_symmetry.space_group_name_H-M   'P 1'
#
loop_
_entity.id
_entity.type
_entity.pdbx_description
1 polymer ?
#
loop_
_entity_poly.entity_id
_entity_poly.type
_entity_poly.pdbx_seq_one_letter_code
_entity_poly.pdbx_strand_id
1 'polypeptide(L)'
;MLEIMEVAIPSYFLFSPNTPNDDDPTDDDKAMARAIVNLSFLQFFSERFNTELLPNFSTIVQKFGNKSLFDQEVERHRVDFTKLSDKQAWRRIQRTFHSRPFEDAGIQRIVRWKELGIEWNISWENTYELTAFGEQYACLLQIVLTHVAGVDLCLLPTSINLTIENSSDSGYHAIPLPSNKGRIWRIQVPHSKSYTTAPPDYLPSILTTVTHLLFENSILPQHQFILVWKKNFEEAFQLGIFLGNSYEEIYKHFIPQKAFNEDLRKKTIVPLQNMKFRLWASKELGWISPPGPTYSKEGAQIALQKRYEKSSQAIKLTLPKLLKSSEILQSIQSLKDDGWLDWQIMLALANITLNYRLNIEGLDPLKNRSIYQTRMLEDFEKDESETAINVPLGEYTKENIIAYFHMNMLASVRALELEHHQRTPDIPAIKRFLKERYKYFEDDIPHKDPFRFTLKKPLTKKTKKITKRPSKNAVRKSVNILRNK
;
A
#
# COMPACT_ATOMS: atom_id res chain seq x y z
N MET A 1 -4.06 -8.65 23.52
CA MET A 1 -4.71 -9.97 23.63
C MET A 1 -4.98 -10.35 25.08
N LEU A 2 -4.06 -10.11 26.04
CA LEU A 2 -4.26 -10.46 27.44
C LEU A 2 -5.45 -9.73 28.07
N GLU A 3 -5.57 -8.42 27.86
CA GLU A 3 -6.65 -7.62 28.44
C GLU A 3 -7.99 -7.77 27.72
N ILE A 4 -7.96 -7.91 26.39
CA ILE A 4 -9.19 -8.18 25.62
C ILE A 4 -9.87 -9.43 26.16
N MET A 5 -9.11 -10.42 26.65
CA MET A 5 -9.69 -11.62 27.27
C MET A 5 -10.28 -11.34 28.66
N GLU A 6 -9.75 -10.38 29.43
CA GLU A 6 -10.34 -9.92 30.70
C GLU A 6 -11.69 -9.21 30.49
N VAL A 7 -11.96 -8.68 29.29
CA VAL A 7 -13.25 -8.06 28.94
C VAL A 7 -14.17 -9.04 28.23
N ALA A 8 -13.66 -9.72 27.20
CA ALA A 8 -14.45 -10.56 26.29
C ALA A 8 -15.07 -11.78 26.99
N ILE A 9 -14.31 -12.43 27.88
CA ILE A 9 -14.79 -13.64 28.56
C ILE A 9 -15.85 -13.31 29.63
N PRO A 10 -15.67 -12.32 30.52
CA PRO A 10 -16.75 -11.94 31.43
C PRO A 10 -17.98 -11.39 30.69
N SER A 11 -17.79 -10.62 29.62
CA SER A 11 -18.89 -10.18 28.75
C SER A 11 -19.65 -11.37 28.17
N TYR A 12 -18.95 -12.41 27.71
CA TYR A 12 -19.57 -13.64 27.23
C TYR A 12 -20.48 -14.27 28.30
N PHE A 13 -19.99 -14.47 29.53
CA PHE A 13 -20.80 -15.06 30.60
C PHE A 13 -21.96 -14.18 31.07
N LEU A 14 -21.83 -12.85 30.97
CA LEU A 14 -22.88 -11.92 31.36
C LEU A 14 -23.97 -11.76 30.30
N PHE A 15 -23.63 -11.92 29.03
CA PHE A 15 -24.54 -11.64 27.91
C PHE A 15 -24.92 -12.85 27.07
N SER A 16 -24.25 -13.99 27.20
CA SER A 16 -24.69 -15.24 26.57
C SER A 16 -25.81 -15.87 27.40
N PRO A 17 -27.01 -16.07 26.83
CA PRO A 17 -28.07 -16.77 27.53
C PRO A 17 -27.61 -18.20 27.79
N ASN A 18 -27.71 -18.67 29.04
CA ASN A 18 -27.57 -20.09 29.37
C ASN A 18 -28.48 -20.87 28.40
N THR A 19 -27.91 -21.53 27.39
CA THR A 19 -28.64 -22.44 26.50
C THR A 19 -28.53 -23.82 27.13
N PRO A 20 -29.55 -24.29 27.87
CA PRO A 20 -29.50 -25.60 28.48
C PRO A 20 -29.91 -26.60 27.40
N ASN A 21 -29.02 -27.54 27.07
CA ASN A 21 -29.31 -28.81 26.39
C ASN A 21 -29.15 -28.92 24.85
N ASP A 22 -28.19 -28.25 24.20
CA ASP A 22 -27.75 -28.70 22.88
C ASP A 22 -26.45 -29.53 23.00
N ASP A 23 -26.51 -30.78 22.53
CA ASP A 23 -25.37 -31.73 22.47
C ASP A 23 -24.31 -31.35 21.43
N ASP A 24 -24.53 -30.28 20.66
CA ASP A 24 -23.56 -29.68 19.73
C ASP A 24 -23.00 -28.40 20.38
N PRO A 25 -21.67 -28.30 20.61
CA PRO A 25 -21.09 -27.08 21.16
C PRO A 25 -21.50 -25.89 20.30
N THR A 26 -22.16 -24.95 20.95
CA THR A 26 -22.56 -23.69 20.34
C THR A 26 -21.33 -22.99 19.74
N ASP A 27 -21.50 -22.11 18.76
CA ASP A 27 -20.37 -21.34 18.20
C ASP A 27 -19.63 -20.51 19.26
N ASP A 28 -20.36 -20.21 20.33
CA ASP A 28 -19.96 -19.58 21.57
C ASP A 28 -19.01 -20.47 22.41
N ASP A 29 -19.34 -21.76 22.60
CA ASP A 29 -18.44 -22.75 23.24
C ASP A 29 -17.12 -22.90 22.45
N LYS A 30 -17.20 -22.86 21.12
CA LYS A 30 -16.01 -22.86 20.24
C LYS A 30 -15.18 -21.59 20.39
N ALA A 31 -15.80 -20.43 20.65
CA ALA A 31 -15.08 -19.19 20.91
C ALA A 31 -14.32 -19.25 22.25
N MET A 32 -14.97 -19.76 23.29
CA MET A 32 -14.35 -19.93 24.61
C MET A 32 -13.20 -20.95 24.59
N ALA A 33 -13.40 -22.11 23.93
CA ALA A 33 -12.35 -23.09 23.75
C ALA A 33 -11.13 -22.51 23.00
N ARG A 34 -11.37 -21.72 21.93
CA ARG A 34 -10.31 -21.01 21.21
C ARG A 34 -9.58 -20.00 22.10
N ALA A 35 -10.29 -19.29 22.99
CA ALA A 35 -9.67 -18.36 23.92
C ALA A 35 -8.72 -19.09 24.90
N ILE A 36 -9.15 -20.22 25.46
CA ILE A 36 -8.32 -21.04 26.36
C ILE A 36 -7.07 -21.59 25.65
N VAL A 37 -7.24 -22.11 24.43
CA VAL A 37 -6.10 -22.58 23.61
C VAL A 37 -5.14 -21.44 23.29
N ASN A 38 -5.65 -20.26 22.92
CA ASN A 38 -4.79 -19.10 22.63
C ASN A 38 -4.06 -18.60 23.89
N LEU A 39 -4.71 -18.57 25.04
CA LEU A 39 -4.11 -18.16 26.31
C LEU A 39 -3.04 -19.15 26.78
N SER A 40 -3.29 -20.45 26.68
CA SER A 40 -2.30 -21.48 27.06
C SER A 40 -1.07 -21.42 26.15
N PHE A 41 -1.28 -21.15 24.85
CA PHE A 41 -0.21 -20.91 23.90
C PHE A 41 0.63 -19.68 24.26
N LEU A 42 -0.01 -18.57 24.63
CA LEU A 42 0.68 -17.35 25.07
C LEU A 42 1.43 -17.54 26.38
N GLN A 43 0.89 -18.31 27.33
CA GLN A 43 1.60 -18.66 28.56
C GLN A 43 2.87 -19.45 28.24
N PHE A 44 2.78 -20.52 27.45
CA PHE A 44 3.96 -21.30 27.05
C PHE A 44 5.02 -20.41 26.38
N PHE A 45 4.60 -19.52 25.50
CA PHE A 45 5.52 -18.60 24.84
C PHE A 45 6.17 -17.63 25.85
N SER A 46 5.41 -17.16 26.84
CA SER A 46 5.94 -16.34 27.91
C SER A 46 6.98 -17.10 28.72
N GLU A 47 6.76 -18.38 29.05
CA GLU A 47 7.76 -19.21 29.74
C GLU A 47 9.08 -19.30 28.97
N ARG A 48 9.01 -19.31 27.64
CA ARG A 48 10.18 -19.44 26.76
C ARG A 48 10.90 -18.11 26.48
N PHE A 49 10.15 -17.02 26.32
CA PHE A 49 10.70 -15.77 25.77
C PHE A 49 10.56 -14.56 26.69
N ASN A 50 9.65 -14.59 27.67
CA ASN A 50 9.53 -13.54 28.68
C ASN A 50 8.77 -14.06 29.92
N THR A 51 9.52 -14.58 30.90
CA THR A 51 8.96 -15.14 32.13
C THR A 51 8.30 -14.10 33.03
N GLU A 52 8.58 -12.80 32.84
CA GLU A 52 7.97 -11.72 33.63
C GLU A 52 6.47 -11.58 33.39
N LEU A 53 5.96 -12.14 32.28
CA LEU A 53 4.54 -12.12 31.93
C LEU A 53 3.72 -13.24 32.59
N LEU A 54 4.35 -14.27 33.15
CA LEU A 54 3.67 -15.43 33.72
C LEU A 54 2.68 -15.14 34.87
N PRO A 55 2.98 -14.20 35.79
CA PRO A 55 2.03 -13.83 36.84
C PRO A 55 0.69 -13.32 36.29
N ASN A 56 0.71 -12.65 35.13
CA ASN A 56 -0.48 -12.08 34.51
C ASN A 56 -1.40 -13.19 33.98
N PHE A 57 -0.84 -14.23 33.35
CA PHE A 57 -1.62 -15.40 32.91
C PHE A 57 -2.26 -16.14 34.08
N SER A 58 -1.51 -16.35 35.16
CA SER A 58 -2.02 -17.04 36.35
C SER A 58 -3.22 -16.31 36.96
N THR A 59 -3.15 -14.98 37.02
CA THR A 59 -4.23 -14.12 37.52
C THR A 59 -5.47 -14.22 36.63
N ILE A 60 -5.28 -14.13 35.31
CA ILE A 60 -6.34 -14.21 34.31
C ILE A 60 -7.03 -15.59 34.36
N VAL A 61 -6.26 -16.67 34.41
CA VAL A 61 -6.79 -18.05 34.48
C VAL A 61 -7.54 -18.30 35.79
N GLN A 62 -7.05 -17.77 36.91
CA GLN A 62 -7.76 -17.86 38.19
C GLN A 62 -9.14 -17.19 38.13
N LYS A 63 -9.26 -16.01 37.48
CA LYS A 63 -10.54 -15.32 37.31
C LYS A 63 -11.55 -16.14 36.48
N PHE A 64 -11.09 -16.99 35.57
CA PHE A 64 -11.97 -17.76 34.68
C PHE A 64 -12.53 -19.05 35.26
N GLY A 65 -12.02 -19.54 36.41
CA GLY A 65 -12.58 -20.71 37.09
C GLY A 65 -12.39 -22.07 36.38
N ASN A 66 -11.63 -22.13 35.27
CA ASN A 66 -11.39 -23.37 34.51
C ASN A 66 -9.89 -23.72 34.39
N LYS A 67 -9.20 -23.66 35.54
CA LYS A 67 -7.75 -23.86 35.63
C LYS A 67 -7.32 -25.25 35.14
N SER A 68 -8.11 -26.30 35.40
CA SER A 68 -7.76 -27.67 35.01
C SER A 68 -7.68 -27.85 33.49
N LEU A 69 -8.67 -27.34 32.75
CA LEU A 69 -8.66 -27.39 31.28
C LEU A 69 -7.52 -26.55 30.70
N PHE A 70 -7.29 -25.38 31.27
CA PHE A 70 -6.18 -24.51 30.88
C PHE A 70 -4.81 -25.19 31.08
N ASP A 71 -4.58 -25.78 32.26
CA ASP A 71 -3.33 -26.48 32.60
C ASP A 71 -3.10 -27.68 31.66
N GLN A 72 -4.15 -28.41 31.29
CA GLN A 72 -4.07 -29.51 30.31
C GLN A 72 -3.62 -29.03 28.93
N GLU A 73 -4.17 -27.92 28.43
CA GLU A 73 -3.77 -27.36 27.13
C GLU A 73 -2.35 -26.76 27.17
N VAL A 74 -1.95 -26.13 28.28
CA VAL A 74 -0.56 -25.69 28.47
C VAL A 74 0.40 -26.86 28.37
N GLU A 75 0.11 -27.98 29.04
CA GLU A 75 0.99 -29.15 29.02
C GLU A 75 1.05 -29.81 27.64
N ARG A 76 -0.09 -29.85 26.93
CA ARG A 76 -0.14 -30.29 25.53
C ARG A 76 0.78 -29.46 24.65
N HIS A 77 0.71 -28.14 24.76
CA HIS A 77 1.60 -27.23 24.03
C HIS A 77 3.06 -27.39 24.47
N ARG A 78 3.34 -27.64 25.76
CA ARG A 78 4.70 -27.90 26.23
C ARG A 78 5.33 -29.10 25.52
N VAL A 79 4.62 -30.21 25.40
CA VAL A 79 5.11 -31.43 24.72
C VAL A 79 5.39 -31.18 23.24
N ASP A 80 4.53 -30.41 22.56
CA ASP A 80 4.66 -30.13 21.13
C ASP A 80 5.77 -29.12 20.81
N PHE A 81 5.95 -28.11 21.67
CA PHE A 81 6.79 -26.95 21.37
C PHE A 81 8.21 -27.02 21.95
N THR A 82 8.43 -27.80 23.01
CA THR A 82 9.79 -28.02 23.57
C THR A 82 10.75 -28.60 22.53
N LYS A 83 10.23 -29.34 21.55
CA LYS A 83 11.00 -29.93 20.44
C LYS A 83 11.32 -28.94 19.31
N LEU A 84 10.71 -27.75 19.31
CA LEU A 84 10.87 -26.76 18.24
C LEU A 84 12.00 -25.77 18.56
N SER A 85 12.76 -25.38 17.54
CA SER A 85 13.63 -24.19 17.61
C SER A 85 12.81 -22.90 17.72
N ASP A 86 13.43 -21.81 18.17
CA ASP A 86 12.75 -20.51 18.31
C ASP A 86 12.13 -20.03 16.99
N LYS A 87 12.82 -20.25 15.88
CA LYS A 87 12.32 -19.90 14.54
C LYS A 87 11.11 -20.74 14.14
N GLN A 88 11.08 -22.03 14.51
CA GLN A 88 9.92 -22.90 14.25
C GLN A 88 8.74 -22.53 15.15
N ALA A 89 8.98 -22.25 16.44
CA ALA A 89 7.97 -21.75 17.36
C ALA A 89 7.37 -20.43 16.87
N TRP A 90 8.20 -19.48 16.41
CA TRP A 90 7.74 -18.21 15.84
C TRP A 90 6.87 -18.38 14.60
N ARG A 91 7.24 -19.28 13.67
CA ARG A 91 6.42 -19.58 12.49
C ARG A 91 5.06 -20.16 12.87
N ARG A 92 4.98 -20.91 13.98
CA ARG A 92 3.73 -21.48 14.46
C ARG A 92 2.83 -20.40 15.05
N ILE A 93 3.38 -19.46 15.83
CA ILE A 93 2.66 -18.26 16.31
C ILE A 93 2.06 -17.48 15.15
N GLN A 94 2.86 -17.23 14.10
CA GLN A 94 2.39 -16.51 12.91
C GLN A 94 1.23 -17.21 12.20
N ARG A 95 1.04 -18.52 12.39
CA ARG A 95 -0.09 -19.27 11.83
C ARG A 95 -1.30 -19.31 12.76
N THR A 96 -1.08 -19.15 14.07
CA THR A 96 -2.12 -19.22 15.09
C THR A 96 -2.77 -17.85 15.33
N PHE A 97 -1.97 -16.78 15.38
CA PHE A 97 -2.45 -15.44 15.72
C PHE A 97 -2.55 -14.54 14.49
N HIS A 98 -3.57 -13.67 14.48
CA HIS A 98 -3.79 -12.69 13.42
C HIS A 98 -2.85 -11.48 13.51
N SER A 99 -2.42 -11.14 14.72
CA SER A 99 -1.44 -10.09 15.01
C SER A 99 -0.28 -10.64 15.84
N ARG A 100 0.73 -9.80 16.06
CA ARG A 100 1.87 -10.19 16.88
C ARG A 100 1.42 -10.31 18.34
N PRO A 101 1.89 -11.33 19.09
CA PRO A 101 1.52 -11.46 20.50
C PRO A 101 2.22 -10.40 21.35
N PHE A 102 1.62 -10.05 22.49
CA PHE A 102 2.12 -9.11 23.51
C PHE A 102 2.27 -7.66 23.04
N GLU A 103 1.64 -7.26 21.95
CA GLU A 103 1.60 -5.86 21.53
C GLU A 103 0.74 -4.97 22.43
N ASP A 104 0.01 -5.58 23.35
CA ASP A 104 -0.72 -4.94 24.43
C ASP A 104 0.08 -4.89 25.75
N ALA A 105 1.33 -5.36 25.78
CA ALA A 105 2.21 -5.28 26.94
C ALA A 105 3.26 -4.18 26.77
N GLY A 106 3.75 -3.63 27.87
CA GLY A 106 4.76 -2.57 27.88
C GLY A 106 4.17 -1.16 27.92
N ILE A 107 5.03 -0.16 27.68
CA ILE A 107 4.67 1.28 27.76
C ILE A 107 3.84 1.78 26.57
N GLN A 108 3.84 1.05 25.46
CA GLN A 108 3.06 1.38 24.27
C GLN A 108 2.25 0.17 23.83
N ARG A 109 1.01 0.42 23.41
CA ARG A 109 0.18 -0.57 22.75
C ARG A 109 0.24 -0.38 21.25
N ILE A 110 0.17 -1.50 20.53
CA ILE A 110 0.11 -1.51 19.07
C ILE A 110 -0.97 -2.51 18.64
N VAL A 111 -1.88 -2.09 17.76
CA VAL A 111 -2.84 -2.96 17.09
C VAL A 111 -2.55 -2.93 15.60
N ARG A 112 -2.37 -4.12 15.01
CA ARG A 112 -2.01 -4.29 13.60
C ARG A 112 -2.88 -5.32 12.90
N TRP A 113 -3.38 -4.97 11.72
CA TRP A 113 -4.12 -5.91 10.87
C TRP A 113 -4.06 -5.50 9.40
N LYS A 114 -4.60 -6.35 8.53
CA LYS A 114 -4.74 -6.07 7.10
C LYS A 114 -6.19 -6.19 6.66
N GLU A 115 -6.68 -5.16 6.00
CA GLU A 115 -8.08 -5.06 5.57
C GLU A 115 -8.20 -4.08 4.40
N LEU A 116 -8.99 -4.46 3.38
CA LEU A 116 -9.20 -3.73 2.12
C LEU A 116 -7.91 -3.37 1.38
N GLY A 117 -6.87 -4.19 1.53
CA GLY A 117 -5.54 -3.95 0.95
C GLY A 117 -4.66 -2.99 1.75
N ILE A 118 -5.14 -2.49 2.88
CA ILE A 118 -4.43 -1.57 3.76
C ILE A 118 -3.82 -2.34 4.93
N GLU A 119 -2.56 -2.05 5.26
CA GLU A 119 -1.93 -2.45 6.52
C GLU A 119 -2.16 -1.37 7.57
N TRP A 120 -3.04 -1.65 8.52
CA TRP A 120 -3.39 -0.74 9.61
C TRP A 120 -2.44 -0.95 10.78
N ASN A 121 -1.87 0.14 11.28
CA ASN A 121 -1.03 0.14 12.47
C ASN A 121 -1.51 1.28 13.38
N ILE A 122 -2.13 0.94 14.49
CA ILE A 122 -2.59 1.92 15.49
C ILE A 122 -1.73 1.77 16.73
N SER A 123 -1.24 2.88 17.28
CA SER A 123 -0.41 2.86 18.48
C SER A 123 -0.76 3.98 19.45
N TRP A 124 -0.58 3.72 20.74
CA TRP A 124 -0.82 4.70 21.81
C TRP A 124 -0.02 4.34 23.07
N GLU A 125 0.12 5.30 23.99
CA GLU A 125 0.71 5.04 25.30
C GLU A 125 -0.21 4.15 26.14
N ASN A 126 0.35 3.12 26.79
CA ASN A 126 -0.40 2.14 27.58
C ASN A 126 -0.88 2.72 28.92
N THR A 127 -1.78 3.69 28.84
CA THR A 127 -2.47 4.31 29.97
C THR A 127 -3.92 3.84 29.99
N TYR A 128 -4.56 3.93 31.16
CA TYR A 128 -5.94 3.48 31.33
C TYR A 128 -6.90 4.14 30.34
N GLU A 129 -6.80 5.46 30.17
CA GLU A 129 -7.70 6.25 29.32
C GLU A 129 -7.43 5.99 27.84
N LEU A 130 -6.17 6.07 27.40
CA LEU A 130 -5.83 5.85 25.98
C LEU A 130 -6.04 4.41 25.55
N THR A 131 -5.97 3.44 26.46
CA THR A 131 -6.28 2.04 26.15
C THR A 131 -7.76 1.85 25.86
N ALA A 132 -8.63 2.35 26.73
CA ALA A 132 -10.07 2.25 26.51
C ALA A 132 -10.48 2.96 25.20
N PHE A 133 -9.98 4.17 24.97
CA PHE A 133 -10.26 4.92 23.74
C PHE A 133 -9.63 4.26 22.50
N GLY A 134 -8.36 3.86 22.57
CA GLY A 134 -7.62 3.32 21.42
C GLY A 134 -8.17 1.99 20.94
N GLU A 135 -8.58 1.11 21.85
CA GLU A 135 -9.24 -0.15 21.52
C GLU A 135 -10.64 0.08 20.95
N GLN A 136 -11.41 1.04 21.49
CA GLN A 136 -12.68 1.47 20.90
C GLN A 136 -12.49 1.99 19.47
N TYR A 137 -11.50 2.86 19.25
CA TYR A 137 -11.21 3.40 17.93
C TYR A 137 -10.87 2.30 16.93
N ALA A 138 -9.99 1.36 17.31
CA ALA A 138 -9.61 0.24 16.47
C ALA A 138 -10.81 -0.65 16.12
N CYS A 139 -11.67 -0.94 17.10
CA CYS A 139 -12.88 -1.72 16.93
C CYS A 139 -13.86 -1.05 15.96
N LEU A 140 -14.18 0.23 16.19
CA LEU A 140 -15.07 0.99 15.31
C LEU A 140 -14.55 1.07 13.88
N LEU A 141 -13.24 1.30 13.72
CA LEU A 141 -12.62 1.29 12.41
C LEU A 141 -12.77 -0.08 11.72
N GLN A 142 -12.47 -1.17 12.40
CA GLN A 142 -12.64 -2.53 11.84
C GLN A 142 -14.09 -2.80 11.41
N ILE A 143 -15.07 -2.41 12.23
CA ILE A 143 -16.49 -2.58 11.90
C ILE A 143 -16.85 -1.78 10.65
N VAL A 144 -16.44 -0.51 10.57
CA VAL A 144 -16.70 0.35 9.41
C VAL A 144 -16.07 -0.23 8.15
N LEU A 145 -14.82 -0.69 8.22
CA LEU A 145 -14.10 -1.29 7.10
C LEU A 145 -14.76 -2.59 6.62
N THR A 146 -15.20 -3.44 7.55
CA THR A 146 -15.91 -4.66 7.24
C THR A 146 -17.24 -4.37 6.56
N HIS A 147 -17.92 -3.30 6.96
CA HIS A 147 -19.18 -2.92 6.32
C HIS A 147 -19.01 -2.46 4.87
N VAL A 148 -17.92 -1.76 4.56
CA VAL A 148 -17.60 -1.36 3.18
C VAL A 148 -16.78 -2.41 2.43
N ALA A 149 -16.65 -3.62 2.97
CA ALA A 149 -15.99 -4.71 2.29
C ALA A 149 -16.75 -5.10 1.02
N GLY A 150 -15.99 -5.35 -0.06
CA GLY A 150 -16.58 -5.60 -1.38
C GLY A 150 -17.06 -4.34 -2.12
N VAL A 151 -17.11 -3.18 -1.47
CA VAL A 151 -17.40 -1.90 -2.11
C VAL A 151 -16.13 -1.35 -2.74
N ASP A 152 -16.16 -1.09 -4.05
CA ASP A 152 -15.01 -0.57 -4.75
C ASP A 152 -14.82 0.94 -4.55
N LEU A 153 -14.19 1.29 -3.44
CA LEU A 153 -13.75 2.65 -3.14
C LEU A 153 -12.45 3.05 -3.86
N CYS A 154 -11.92 2.21 -4.77
CA CYS A 154 -10.62 2.39 -5.42
C CYS A 154 -9.49 2.75 -4.43
N LEU A 155 -9.42 2.04 -3.30
CA LEU A 155 -8.40 2.28 -2.28
C LEU A 155 -7.01 1.89 -2.76
N LEU A 156 -6.02 2.71 -2.45
CA LEU A 156 -4.62 2.40 -2.68
C LEU A 156 -4.15 1.32 -1.69
N PRO A 157 -3.51 0.24 -2.15
CA PRO A 157 -3.02 -0.82 -1.27
C PRO A 157 -1.72 -0.39 -0.59
N THR A 158 -1.85 0.21 0.60
CA THR A 158 -0.73 0.83 1.34
C THR A 158 -0.76 0.52 2.85
N SER A 159 0.07 1.18 3.65
CA SER A 159 0.02 1.15 5.12
C SER A 159 -0.49 2.46 5.69
N ILE A 160 -1.35 2.41 6.70
CA ILE A 160 -1.81 3.57 7.46
C ILE A 160 -1.33 3.43 8.90
N ASN A 161 -0.56 4.41 9.38
CA ASN A 161 -0.04 4.45 10.74
C ASN A 161 -0.76 5.55 11.52
N LEU A 162 -1.51 5.16 12.55
CA LEU A 162 -2.23 6.06 13.44
C LEU A 162 -1.53 6.07 14.80
N THR A 163 -1.26 7.26 15.32
CA THR A 163 -0.80 7.45 16.71
C THR A 163 -1.87 8.17 17.49
N ILE A 164 -2.36 7.59 18.58
CA ILE A 164 -3.34 8.20 19.47
C ILE A 164 -2.61 8.72 20.70
N GLU A 165 -2.81 9.99 21.01
CA GLU A 165 -2.15 10.70 22.12
C GLU A 165 -3.12 11.64 22.84
N ASN A 166 -2.79 12.00 24.08
CA ASN A 166 -3.56 13.02 24.80
C ASN A 166 -3.30 14.40 24.19
N SER A 167 -4.36 15.17 24.00
CA SER A 167 -4.30 16.59 23.65
C SER A 167 -4.06 17.44 24.89
N SER A 168 -3.40 18.58 24.70
CA SER A 168 -3.30 19.65 25.69
C SER A 168 -4.56 20.51 25.78
N ASP A 169 -5.42 20.48 24.76
CA ASP A 169 -6.70 21.18 24.72
C ASP A 169 -7.87 20.23 24.99
N SER A 170 -9.10 20.77 24.97
CA SER A 170 -10.33 20.01 25.19
C SER A 170 -10.88 19.34 23.91
N GLY A 171 -10.17 19.42 22.78
CA GLY A 171 -10.66 19.02 21.47
C GLY A 171 -10.19 17.63 21.03
N TYR A 172 -11.02 16.98 20.20
CA TYR A 172 -10.59 15.87 19.36
C TYR A 172 -9.98 16.42 18.07
N HIS A 173 -8.76 15.99 17.73
CA HIS A 173 -8.07 16.41 16.52
C HIS A 173 -7.50 15.22 15.75
N ALA A 174 -7.74 15.18 14.44
CA ALA A 174 -7.13 14.22 13.53
C ALA A 174 -6.22 14.95 12.55
N ILE A 175 -4.91 14.75 12.68
CA ILE A 175 -3.88 15.53 11.99
C ILE A 175 -3.12 14.61 11.02
N PRO A 176 -3.25 14.80 9.70
CA PRO A 176 -2.44 14.09 8.73
C PRO A 176 -0.99 14.61 8.76
N LEU A 177 -0.02 13.70 8.79
CA LEU A 177 1.41 14.01 8.72
C LEU A 177 1.95 13.64 7.33
N PRO A 178 2.87 14.44 6.75
CA PRO A 178 3.45 14.15 5.43
C PRO A 178 4.15 12.78 5.39
N SER A 179 3.86 11.98 4.36
CA SER A 179 4.56 10.73 4.08
C SER A 179 4.44 10.31 2.61
N ASN A 180 5.57 9.98 1.99
CA ASN A 180 5.61 9.38 0.65
C ASN A 180 5.57 7.84 0.66
N LYS A 181 5.49 7.22 1.85
CA LYS A 181 5.40 5.76 2.03
C LYS A 181 4.30 5.48 3.06
N GLY A 182 3.12 5.09 2.61
CA GLY A 182 1.96 4.98 3.47
C GLY A 182 1.37 6.32 3.87
N ARG A 183 0.46 6.26 4.84
CA ARG A 183 -0.12 7.41 5.54
C ARG A 183 0.35 7.41 6.99
N ILE A 184 0.52 8.59 7.55
CA ILE A 184 0.79 8.79 8.98
C ILE A 184 -0.21 9.81 9.49
N TRP A 185 -0.88 9.48 10.58
CA TRP A 185 -1.86 10.34 11.21
C TRP A 185 -1.65 10.35 12.71
N ARG A 186 -1.94 11.50 13.30
CA ARG A 186 -1.96 11.70 14.74
C ARG A 186 -3.38 12.04 15.16
N ILE A 187 -3.92 11.25 16.08
CA ILE A 187 -5.22 11.46 16.69
C ILE A 187 -4.98 11.98 18.11
N GLN A 188 -5.38 13.21 18.38
CA GLN A 188 -5.27 13.81 19.70
C GLN A 188 -6.65 13.81 20.34
N VAL A 189 -6.72 13.26 21.56
CA VAL A 189 -7.96 13.18 22.34
C VAL A 189 -7.77 13.93 23.65
N PRO A 190 -8.76 14.70 24.13
CA PRO A 190 -8.58 15.48 25.33
C PRO A 190 -8.38 14.58 26.55
N HIS A 191 -7.60 15.06 27.51
CA HIS A 191 -7.37 14.30 28.74
C HIS A 191 -8.68 14.19 29.55
N SER A 192 -8.94 13.03 30.15
CA SER A 192 -10.14 12.81 30.98
C SER A 192 -10.36 13.81 32.13
N LYS A 193 -9.28 14.47 32.59
CA LYS A 193 -9.30 15.50 33.63
C LYS A 193 -9.65 16.89 33.12
N SER A 194 -9.69 17.08 31.81
CA SER A 194 -9.97 18.35 31.15
C SER A 194 -11.47 18.57 30.91
N TYR A 195 -12.33 17.61 31.26
CA TYR A 195 -13.78 17.77 31.14
C TYR A 195 -14.35 18.55 32.32
N THR A 196 -15.07 19.62 32.03
CA THR A 196 -15.89 20.35 33.01
C THR A 196 -17.34 19.82 33.06
N THR A 197 -17.74 18.99 32.09
CA THR A 197 -19.07 18.38 31.93
C THR A 197 -18.97 16.88 31.62
N ALA A 198 -20.10 16.21 31.31
CA ALA A 198 -20.12 14.82 30.86
C ALA A 198 -19.10 14.54 29.73
N PRO A 199 -18.52 13.33 29.65
CA PRO A 199 -17.54 12.97 28.64
C PRO A 199 -18.13 13.14 27.22
N PRO A 200 -17.34 13.63 26.24
CA PRO A 200 -17.82 13.84 24.88
C PRO A 200 -18.15 12.52 24.18
N ASP A 201 -19.23 12.51 23.39
CA ASP A 201 -19.45 11.45 22.41
C ASP A 201 -18.44 11.62 21.25
N TYR A 202 -17.43 10.76 21.22
CA TYR A 202 -16.38 10.78 20.19
C TYR A 202 -16.81 10.13 18.89
N LEU A 203 -17.94 9.44 18.86
CA LEU A 203 -18.33 8.63 17.70
C LEU A 203 -18.41 9.45 16.40
N PRO A 204 -19.07 10.63 16.35
CA PRO A 204 -19.09 11.46 15.14
C PRO A 204 -17.69 11.85 14.67
N SER A 205 -16.79 12.16 15.61
CA SER A 205 -15.40 12.54 15.32
C SER A 205 -14.58 11.37 14.77
N ILE A 206 -14.75 10.17 15.33
CA ILE A 206 -14.12 8.95 14.84
C ILE A 206 -14.61 8.65 13.42
N LEU A 207 -15.93 8.64 13.19
CA LEU A 207 -16.51 8.35 11.87
C LEU A 207 -16.07 9.37 10.81
N THR A 208 -16.03 10.64 11.17
CA THR A 208 -15.51 11.70 10.29
C THR A 208 -14.04 11.44 9.94
N THR A 209 -13.24 11.03 10.92
CA THR A 209 -11.82 10.70 10.72
C THR A 209 -11.65 9.48 9.82
N VAL A 210 -12.39 8.40 10.05
CA VAL A 210 -12.35 7.18 9.22
C VAL A 210 -12.76 7.49 7.78
N THR A 211 -13.83 8.27 7.59
CA THR A 211 -14.28 8.70 6.26
C THR A 211 -13.18 9.48 5.55
N HIS A 212 -12.53 10.41 6.26
CA HIS A 212 -11.46 11.23 5.68
C HIS A 212 -10.21 10.40 5.37
N LEU A 213 -9.83 9.45 6.22
CA LEU A 213 -8.74 8.50 5.99
C LEU A 213 -8.97 7.68 4.72
N LEU A 214 -10.18 7.15 4.55
CA LEU A 214 -10.54 6.36 3.39
C LEU A 214 -10.62 7.21 2.12
N PHE A 215 -11.16 8.43 2.21
CA PHE A 215 -11.18 9.36 1.10
C PHE A 215 -9.77 9.74 0.64
N GLU A 216 -8.87 10.10 1.55
CA GLU A 216 -7.49 10.47 1.21
C GLU A 216 -6.71 9.28 0.60
N ASN A 217 -7.08 8.05 0.97
CA ASN A 217 -6.48 6.83 0.41
C ASN A 217 -7.20 6.29 -0.84
N SER A 218 -8.37 6.83 -1.17
CA SER A 218 -9.08 6.55 -2.41
C SER A 218 -8.47 7.33 -3.56
N ILE A 219 -8.64 6.82 -4.78
CA ILE A 219 -8.41 7.60 -5.99
C ILE A 219 -9.68 7.95 -6.78
N LEU A 220 -10.85 7.71 -6.19
CA LEU A 220 -12.11 8.17 -6.78
C LEU A 220 -12.18 9.70 -6.71
N PRO A 221 -12.74 10.37 -7.73
CA PRO A 221 -13.14 11.77 -7.60
C PRO A 221 -14.05 11.97 -6.39
N GLN A 222 -13.95 13.13 -5.73
CA GLN A 222 -14.68 13.41 -4.48
C GLN A 222 -16.19 13.12 -4.55
N HIS A 223 -16.84 13.53 -5.64
CA HIS A 223 -18.28 13.32 -5.83
C HIS A 223 -18.64 11.83 -5.94
N GLN A 224 -17.81 11.02 -6.62
CA GLN A 224 -18.02 9.57 -6.74
C GLN A 224 -17.78 8.87 -5.41
N PHE A 225 -16.71 9.25 -4.69
CA PHE A 225 -16.43 8.71 -3.37
C PHE A 225 -17.61 8.95 -2.43
N ILE A 226 -18.11 10.19 -2.33
CA ILE A 226 -19.25 10.52 -1.45
C ILE A 226 -20.49 9.74 -1.84
N LEU A 227 -20.77 9.59 -3.13
CA LEU A 227 -21.94 8.84 -3.62
C LEU A 227 -21.85 7.36 -3.24
N VAL A 228 -20.70 6.71 -3.47
CA VAL A 228 -20.49 5.30 -3.11
C VAL A 228 -20.48 5.13 -1.60
N TRP A 229 -19.80 6.02 -0.87
CA TRP A 229 -19.71 6.00 0.58
C TRP A 229 -21.09 6.11 1.22
N LYS A 230 -21.89 7.14 0.89
CA LYS A 230 -23.22 7.33 1.48
C LYS A 230 -24.15 6.15 1.24
N LYS A 231 -24.21 5.67 0.00
CA LYS A 231 -25.07 4.53 -0.37
C LYS A 231 -24.81 3.30 0.51
N ASN A 232 -23.54 2.98 0.75
CA ASN A 232 -23.19 1.77 1.50
C ASN A 232 -23.11 2.04 3.01
N PHE A 233 -22.77 3.25 3.44
CA PHE A 233 -22.65 3.58 4.87
C PHE A 233 -24.01 3.83 5.55
N GLU A 234 -25.01 4.34 4.84
CA GLU A 234 -26.38 4.52 5.36
C GLU A 234 -27.02 3.17 5.73
N GLU A 235 -26.75 2.12 4.96
CA GLU A 235 -27.20 0.75 5.25
C GLU A 235 -26.52 0.21 6.53
N ALA A 236 -25.24 0.53 6.76
CA ALA A 236 -24.49 0.18 7.98
C ALA A 236 -25.13 0.73 9.25
N PHE A 237 -25.50 2.00 9.20
CA PHE A 237 -26.04 2.71 10.35
C PHE A 237 -27.38 2.12 10.79
N GLN A 238 -28.18 1.65 9.83
CA GLN A 238 -29.47 1.00 10.09
C GLN A 238 -29.33 -0.40 10.73
N LEU A 239 -28.18 -1.07 10.56
CA LEU A 239 -27.90 -2.39 11.14
C LEU A 239 -27.50 -2.36 12.62
N GLY A 240 -27.54 -1.20 13.28
CA GLY A 240 -27.41 -1.13 14.73
C GLY A 240 -25.99 -1.29 15.26
N ILE A 241 -24.95 -0.95 14.46
CA ILE A 241 -23.53 -0.89 14.87
C ILE A 241 -23.33 -0.08 16.18
N PHE A 242 -24.33 0.73 16.56
CA PHE A 242 -24.30 1.68 17.66
C PHE A 242 -25.40 1.44 18.72
N LEU A 243 -26.00 0.24 18.77
CA LEU A 243 -26.95 -0.12 19.83
C LEU A 243 -26.20 -0.73 21.03
N GLY A 244 -26.01 0.06 22.09
CA GLY A 244 -25.45 -0.42 23.36
C GLY A 244 -24.45 0.55 24.01
N ASN A 245 -23.78 0.08 25.05
CA ASN A 245 -22.69 0.80 25.69
C ASN A 245 -21.47 0.82 24.77
N SER A 246 -20.69 1.89 24.84
CA SER A 246 -19.42 1.99 24.12
C SER A 246 -18.41 0.95 24.64
N TYR A 247 -17.45 0.55 23.80
CA TYR A 247 -16.38 -0.35 24.25
C TYR A 247 -15.64 0.24 25.45
N GLU A 248 -15.40 1.54 25.44
CA GLU A 248 -14.76 2.24 26.56
C GLU A 248 -15.52 2.06 27.88
N GLU A 249 -16.85 2.18 27.88
CA GLU A 249 -17.68 1.97 29.07
C GLU A 249 -17.62 0.52 29.56
N ILE A 250 -17.70 -0.44 28.62
CA ILE A 250 -17.60 -1.88 28.92
C ILE A 250 -16.22 -2.19 29.51
N TYR A 251 -15.16 -1.70 28.88
CA TYR A 251 -13.79 -1.86 29.35
C TYR A 251 -13.61 -1.30 30.76
N LYS A 252 -14.08 -0.08 31.01
CA LYS A 252 -13.98 0.59 32.32
C LYS A 252 -14.82 -0.10 33.40
N HIS A 253 -15.89 -0.79 33.01
CA HIS A 253 -16.69 -1.61 33.93
C HIS A 253 -15.92 -2.86 34.40
N PHE A 254 -15.26 -3.58 33.48
CA PHE A 254 -14.58 -4.84 33.79
C PHE A 254 -13.16 -4.67 34.34
N ILE A 255 -12.48 -3.59 33.98
CA ILE A 255 -11.10 -3.34 34.39
C ILE A 255 -11.05 -2.04 35.19
N PRO A 256 -11.14 -2.09 36.53
CA PRO A 256 -11.01 -0.90 37.35
C PRO A 256 -9.63 -0.24 37.20
N GLN A 257 -9.58 1.09 37.16
CA GLN A 257 -8.33 1.86 37.00
C GLN A 257 -7.24 1.48 38.01
N LYS A 258 -7.63 1.18 39.26
CA LYS A 258 -6.70 0.72 40.30
C LYS A 258 -6.03 -0.59 39.90
N ALA A 259 -6.81 -1.58 39.46
CA ALA A 259 -6.30 -2.86 39.00
C ALA A 259 -5.41 -2.70 37.76
N PHE A 260 -5.78 -1.82 36.83
CA PHE A 260 -4.94 -1.49 35.67
C PHE A 260 -3.56 -0.95 36.09
N ASN A 261 -3.52 -0.04 37.06
CA ASN A 261 -2.28 0.62 37.50
C ASN A 261 -1.37 -0.25 38.38
N GLU A 262 -1.94 -1.22 39.09
CA GLU A 262 -1.19 -2.19 39.92
C GLU A 262 -0.50 -3.27 39.06
N ASP A 263 -0.86 -3.39 37.78
CA ASP A 263 -0.28 -4.39 36.89
C ASP A 263 1.17 -4.07 36.47
N LEU A 264 1.97 -5.11 36.31
CA LEU A 264 3.37 -5.08 35.87
C LEU A 264 3.55 -4.58 34.42
N ARG A 265 2.43 -4.34 33.70
CA ARG A 265 2.31 -3.87 32.30
C ARG A 265 3.33 -2.79 31.90
N LYS A 266 3.56 -1.78 32.75
CA LYS A 266 4.45 -0.64 32.43
C LYS A 266 5.94 -1.00 32.40
N LYS A 267 6.33 -2.16 32.93
CA LYS A 267 7.72 -2.58 33.06
C LYS A 267 8.09 -3.72 32.11
N THR A 268 7.10 -4.33 31.45
CA THR A 268 7.32 -5.50 30.61
C THR A 268 7.99 -5.13 29.28
N ILE A 269 9.06 -5.84 28.95
CA ILE A 269 9.69 -5.78 27.63
C ILE A 269 8.97 -6.74 26.67
N VAL A 270 8.40 -6.23 25.59
CA VAL A 270 7.76 -7.09 24.57
C VAL A 270 8.81 -8.04 23.96
N PRO A 271 8.61 -9.37 23.99
CA PRO A 271 9.60 -10.32 23.50
C PRO A 271 9.80 -10.26 21.97
N LEU A 272 11.02 -10.61 21.55
CA LEU A 272 11.43 -10.84 20.15
C LEU A 272 11.16 -9.67 19.18
N GLN A 273 11.16 -8.40 19.62
CA GLN A 273 10.74 -7.23 18.81
C GLN A 273 11.29 -7.20 17.38
N ASN A 274 12.53 -7.66 17.20
CA ASN A 274 13.23 -7.67 15.91
C ASN A 274 12.71 -8.72 14.91
N MET A 275 11.89 -9.68 15.34
CA MET A 275 11.31 -10.68 14.45
C MET A 275 10.13 -10.11 13.68
N LYS A 276 10.17 -10.23 12.34
CA LYS A 276 9.05 -9.81 11.47
C LYS A 276 7.82 -10.68 11.75
N PHE A 277 6.64 -10.06 11.81
CA PHE A 277 5.35 -10.73 11.91
C PHE A 277 4.59 -10.58 10.59
N ARG A 278 4.08 -11.69 10.03
CA ARG A 278 3.25 -11.63 8.82
C ARG A 278 1.80 -11.40 9.24
N LEU A 279 1.25 -10.26 8.86
CA LEU A 279 -0.18 -9.98 8.99
C LEU A 279 -0.96 -10.71 7.89
N TRP A 280 -2.08 -11.29 8.26
CA TRP A 280 -3.00 -11.97 7.36
C TRP A 280 -4.20 -11.09 7.09
N ALA A 281 -4.70 -11.13 5.85
CA ALA A 281 -5.99 -10.60 5.48
C ALA A 281 -6.90 -11.77 5.12
N SER A 282 -8.18 -11.71 5.52
CA SER A 282 -9.18 -12.63 4.98
C SER A 282 -9.41 -12.34 3.50
N LYS A 283 -9.97 -13.29 2.77
CA LYS A 283 -10.26 -13.11 1.34
C LYS A 283 -11.37 -12.10 1.14
N GLU A 284 -12.36 -12.12 2.03
CA GLU A 284 -13.56 -11.30 2.06
C GLU A 284 -13.22 -9.83 2.34
N LEU A 285 -12.20 -9.59 3.17
CA LEU A 285 -11.67 -8.25 3.48
C LEU A 285 -10.42 -7.94 2.62
N GLY A 286 -10.26 -8.63 1.50
CA GLY A 286 -9.13 -8.46 0.60
C GLY A 286 -9.18 -7.14 -0.18
N TRP A 287 -8.07 -6.82 -0.85
CA TRP A 287 -8.04 -5.70 -1.79
C TRP A 287 -8.82 -6.05 -3.07
N ILE A 288 -9.62 -5.11 -3.56
CA ILE A 288 -10.36 -5.25 -4.83
C ILE A 288 -9.36 -5.09 -5.98
N SER A 289 -9.00 -6.24 -6.57
CA SER A 289 -8.05 -6.39 -7.68
C SER A 289 -8.63 -6.46 -9.11
N PRO A 290 -9.95 -6.65 -9.35
CA PRO A 290 -10.51 -6.55 -10.70
C PRO A 290 -10.16 -5.23 -11.40
N PRO A 291 -10.31 -5.16 -12.75
CA PRO A 291 -10.06 -3.93 -13.49
C PRO A 291 -10.74 -2.70 -12.87
N GLY A 292 -10.11 -1.54 -13.02
CA GLY A 292 -10.64 -0.28 -12.52
C GLY A 292 -11.99 0.09 -13.17
N PRO A 293 -12.83 0.90 -12.50
CA PRO A 293 -14.16 1.25 -13.00
C PRO A 293 -14.14 1.95 -14.36
N THR A 294 -13.04 2.65 -14.69
CA THR A 294 -12.86 3.38 -15.95
C THR A 294 -11.94 2.65 -16.95
N TYR A 295 -11.51 1.43 -16.64
CA TYR A 295 -10.64 0.67 -17.54
C TYR A 295 -11.44 -0.06 -18.63
N SER A 296 -11.02 0.11 -19.88
CA SER A 296 -11.37 -0.77 -21.00
C SER A 296 -10.13 -1.00 -21.86
N LYS A 297 -10.05 -2.19 -22.47
CA LYS A 297 -8.91 -2.55 -23.32
C LYS A 297 -8.83 -1.67 -24.56
N GLU A 298 -9.99 -1.36 -25.15
CA GLU A 298 -10.13 -0.49 -26.32
C GLU A 298 -9.71 0.94 -25.97
N GLY A 299 -10.15 1.46 -24.82
CA GLY A 299 -9.75 2.77 -24.31
C GLY A 299 -8.24 2.86 -24.06
N ALA A 300 -7.67 1.81 -23.46
CA ALA A 300 -6.22 1.71 -23.24
C ALA A 300 -5.44 1.73 -24.57
N GLN A 301 -5.88 0.99 -25.59
CA GLN A 301 -5.25 0.99 -26.91
C GLN A 301 -5.29 2.36 -27.59
N ILE A 302 -6.44 3.05 -27.55
CA ILE A 302 -6.58 4.40 -28.10
C ILE A 302 -5.64 5.37 -27.36
N ALA A 303 -5.57 5.29 -26.03
CA ALA A 303 -4.67 6.12 -25.24
C ALA A 303 -3.19 5.84 -25.57
N LEU A 304 -2.81 4.57 -25.74
CA LEU A 304 -1.45 4.17 -26.11
C LEU A 304 -1.06 4.68 -27.50
N GLN A 305 -1.96 4.57 -28.48
CA GLN A 305 -1.73 5.11 -29.83
C GLN A 305 -1.44 6.62 -29.78
N LYS A 306 -2.28 7.37 -29.07
CA LYS A 306 -2.08 8.82 -28.88
C LYS A 306 -0.76 9.12 -28.17
N ARG A 307 -0.36 8.34 -27.14
CA ARG A 307 0.91 8.53 -26.43
C ARG A 307 2.11 8.34 -27.34
N TYR A 308 2.15 7.27 -28.13
CA TYR A 308 3.24 7.04 -29.09
C TYR A 308 3.31 8.15 -30.13
N GLU A 309 2.17 8.52 -30.72
CA GLU A 309 2.08 9.58 -31.74
C GLU A 309 2.57 10.91 -31.20
N LYS A 310 1.98 11.39 -30.10
CA LYS A 310 2.26 12.70 -29.52
C LYS A 310 3.65 12.80 -28.91
N SER A 311 4.12 11.76 -28.21
CA SER A 311 5.49 11.76 -27.68
C SER A 311 6.50 11.79 -28.83
N SER A 312 6.29 10.99 -29.89
CA SER A 312 7.20 10.99 -31.04
C SER A 312 7.21 12.33 -31.77
N GLN A 313 6.05 12.99 -31.87
CA GLN A 313 5.90 14.29 -32.49
C GLN A 313 6.66 15.38 -31.72
N ALA A 314 6.52 15.41 -30.39
CA ALA A 314 7.11 16.41 -29.51
C ALA A 314 8.65 16.36 -29.41
N ILE A 315 9.27 15.20 -29.67
CA ILE A 315 10.73 15.01 -29.64
C ILE A 315 11.31 14.46 -30.95
N LYS A 316 10.66 14.71 -32.08
CA LYS A 316 11.03 14.21 -33.41
C LYS A 316 12.48 14.51 -33.83
N LEU A 317 13.00 15.68 -33.45
CA LEU A 317 14.37 16.16 -33.72
C LEU A 317 15.31 15.93 -32.54
N THR A 318 14.79 15.90 -31.32
CA THR A 318 15.57 15.65 -30.09
C THR A 318 15.95 14.18 -29.96
N LEU A 319 15.01 13.24 -30.17
CA LEU A 319 15.26 11.80 -30.00
C LEU A 319 16.46 11.30 -30.83
N PRO A 320 16.61 11.61 -32.14
CA PRO A 320 17.79 11.19 -32.90
C PRO A 320 19.12 11.73 -32.37
N LYS A 321 19.13 12.86 -31.64
CA LYS A 321 20.33 13.38 -30.98
C LYS A 321 20.65 12.58 -29.72
N LEU A 322 19.62 12.26 -28.92
CA LEU A 322 19.77 11.44 -27.72
C LEU A 322 20.32 10.04 -28.05
N LEU A 323 19.83 9.43 -29.14
CA LEU A 323 20.27 8.10 -29.58
C LEU A 323 21.73 8.03 -30.07
N LYS A 324 22.45 9.15 -30.17
CA LYS A 324 23.89 9.17 -30.43
C LYS A 324 24.72 9.04 -29.15
N SER A 325 24.11 9.24 -27.98
CA SER A 325 24.75 9.10 -26.68
C SER A 325 24.68 7.66 -26.19
N SER A 326 25.83 7.03 -25.99
CA SER A 326 25.94 5.67 -25.47
C SER A 326 25.44 5.57 -24.02
N GLU A 327 25.65 6.60 -23.21
CA GLU A 327 25.18 6.68 -21.81
C GLU A 327 23.66 6.70 -21.71
N ILE A 328 22.99 7.47 -22.58
CA ILE A 328 21.52 7.53 -22.62
C ILE A 328 20.96 6.19 -23.12
N LEU A 329 21.57 5.58 -24.13
CA LEU A 329 21.17 4.25 -24.60
C LEU A 329 21.31 3.17 -23.52
N GLN A 330 22.38 3.21 -22.72
CA GLN A 330 22.55 2.32 -21.57
C GLN A 330 21.47 2.55 -20.51
N SER A 331 21.13 3.81 -20.24
CA SER A 331 20.06 4.17 -19.30
C SER A 331 18.70 3.64 -19.77
N ILE A 332 18.38 3.83 -21.06
CA ILE A 332 17.14 3.30 -21.68
C ILE A 332 17.11 1.78 -21.61
N GLN A 333 18.21 1.10 -21.98
CA GLN A 333 18.27 -0.36 -21.93
C GLN A 333 18.07 -0.87 -20.51
N SER A 334 18.73 -0.27 -19.52
CA SER A 334 18.55 -0.63 -18.13
C SER A 334 17.09 -0.46 -17.66
N LEU A 335 16.39 0.60 -18.10
CA LEU A 335 14.97 0.77 -17.79
C LEU A 335 14.09 -0.30 -18.45
N LYS A 336 14.40 -0.69 -19.70
CA LYS A 336 13.70 -1.80 -20.38
C LYS A 336 13.92 -3.12 -19.65
N ASP A 337 15.14 -3.37 -19.18
CA ASP A 337 15.48 -4.54 -18.36
C ASP A 337 14.73 -4.53 -17.01
N ASP A 338 14.49 -3.33 -16.46
CA ASP A 338 13.63 -3.11 -15.27
C ASP A 338 12.12 -3.26 -15.57
N GLY A 339 11.73 -3.61 -16.81
CA GLY A 339 10.36 -3.90 -17.23
C GLY A 339 9.56 -2.69 -17.72
N TRP A 340 10.23 -1.61 -18.14
CA TRP A 340 9.56 -0.40 -18.64
C TRP A 340 9.21 -0.52 -20.11
N LEU A 341 8.04 -0.01 -20.47
CA LEU A 341 7.54 -0.02 -21.85
C LEU A 341 8.06 1.17 -22.66
N ASP A 342 8.18 0.99 -23.97
CA ASP A 342 8.77 2.00 -24.85
C ASP A 342 7.99 3.33 -24.82
N TRP A 343 6.65 3.29 -24.79
CA TRP A 343 5.85 4.50 -24.64
C TRP A 343 6.08 5.24 -23.32
N GLN A 344 6.40 4.53 -22.23
CA GLN A 344 6.64 5.14 -20.91
C GLN A 344 7.95 5.93 -20.94
N ILE A 345 8.99 5.35 -21.54
CA ILE A 345 10.29 5.98 -21.73
C ILE A 345 10.15 7.16 -22.69
N MET A 346 9.49 6.98 -23.84
CA MET A 346 9.22 8.05 -24.80
C MET A 346 8.50 9.24 -24.18
N LEU A 347 7.44 8.97 -23.39
CA LEU A 347 6.68 10.01 -22.70
C LEU A 347 7.54 10.72 -21.65
N ALA A 348 8.41 10.02 -20.93
CA ALA A 348 9.33 10.65 -19.97
C ALA A 348 10.35 11.56 -20.68
N LEU A 349 10.96 11.11 -21.78
CA LEU A 349 11.88 11.92 -22.59
C LEU A 349 11.20 13.16 -23.17
N ALA A 350 9.96 13.02 -23.66
CA ALA A 350 9.17 14.14 -24.15
C ALA A 350 8.88 15.16 -23.05
N ASN A 351 8.48 14.70 -21.86
CA ASN A 351 8.23 15.57 -20.73
C ASN A 351 9.51 16.29 -20.26
N ILE A 352 10.66 15.60 -20.12
CA ILE A 352 11.95 16.24 -19.81
C ILE A 352 12.22 17.39 -20.78
N THR A 353 12.06 17.10 -22.08
CA THR A 353 12.37 18.06 -23.15
C THR A 353 11.50 19.31 -23.06
N LEU A 354 10.19 19.13 -22.90
CA LEU A 354 9.24 20.24 -22.88
C LEU A 354 9.31 21.03 -21.56
N ASN A 355 9.41 20.36 -20.42
CA ASN A 355 9.54 21.02 -19.12
C ASN A 355 10.81 21.89 -19.09
N TYR A 356 11.94 21.40 -19.63
CA TYR A 356 13.16 22.19 -19.73
C TYR A 356 12.94 23.49 -20.52
N ARG A 357 12.27 23.40 -21.69
CA ARG A 357 12.00 24.55 -22.55
C ARG A 357 11.11 25.59 -21.87
N LEU A 358 10.01 25.15 -21.26
CA LEU A 358 9.10 26.02 -20.54
C LEU A 358 9.77 26.71 -19.34
N ASN A 359 10.65 25.99 -18.63
CA ASN A 359 11.41 26.56 -17.52
C ASN A 359 12.38 27.65 -18.00
N ILE A 360 13.04 27.49 -19.15
CA ILE A 360 13.90 28.54 -19.76
C ILE A 360 13.08 29.76 -20.18
N GLU A 361 11.84 29.58 -20.61
CA GLU A 361 10.88 30.66 -20.91
C GLU A 361 10.31 31.33 -19.64
N GLY A 362 10.72 30.88 -18.44
CA GLY A 362 10.29 31.46 -17.16
C GLY A 362 8.93 30.96 -16.67
N LEU A 363 8.37 29.90 -17.28
CA LEU A 363 7.12 29.30 -16.84
C LEU A 363 7.37 28.27 -15.74
N ASP A 364 7.20 28.71 -14.50
CA ASP A 364 7.30 27.86 -13.31
C ASP A 364 5.93 27.18 -13.01
N PRO A 365 5.85 25.83 -12.96
CA PRO A 365 4.61 25.10 -12.68
C PRO A 365 4.03 25.38 -11.28
N LEU A 366 4.85 25.85 -10.33
CA LEU A 366 4.41 26.20 -8.97
C LEU A 366 3.79 27.60 -8.90
N LYS A 367 4.21 28.53 -9.77
CA LYS A 367 3.71 29.91 -9.79
C LYS A 367 2.57 30.11 -10.78
N ASN A 368 2.67 29.49 -11.95
CA ASN A 368 1.78 29.74 -13.09
C ASN A 368 1.06 28.47 -13.56
N ARG A 369 0.53 27.67 -12.63
CA ARG A 369 0.03 26.30 -12.88
C ARG A 369 -0.91 26.19 -14.09
N SER A 370 -1.90 27.06 -14.21
CA SER A 370 -2.89 27.01 -15.31
C SER A 370 -2.24 27.30 -16.67
N ILE A 371 -1.46 28.39 -16.76
CA ILE A 371 -0.74 28.77 -17.98
C ILE A 371 0.25 27.69 -18.38
N TYR A 372 0.98 27.15 -17.40
CA TYR A 372 1.91 26.05 -17.58
C TYR A 372 1.23 24.82 -18.18
N GLN A 373 0.09 24.40 -17.61
CA GLN A 373 -0.65 23.23 -18.09
C GLN A 373 -1.17 23.41 -19.52
N THR A 374 -1.77 24.56 -19.83
CA THR A 374 -2.23 24.86 -21.19
C THR A 374 -1.07 24.84 -22.17
N ARG A 375 0.04 25.52 -21.83
CA ARG A 375 1.19 25.60 -22.72
C ARG A 375 1.86 24.25 -22.93
N MET A 376 1.99 23.46 -21.87
CA MET A 376 2.52 22.10 -21.93
C MET A 376 1.69 21.23 -22.87
N LEU A 377 0.35 21.31 -22.80
CA LEU A 377 -0.53 20.58 -23.71
C LEU A 377 -0.36 21.03 -25.17
N GLU A 378 -0.34 22.35 -25.41
CA GLU A 378 -0.13 22.90 -26.75
C GLU A 378 1.19 22.44 -27.37
N ASP A 379 2.29 22.47 -26.61
CA ASP A 379 3.61 22.10 -27.11
C ASP A 379 3.75 20.58 -27.27
N PHE A 380 2.98 19.80 -26.53
CA PHE A 380 2.87 18.35 -26.73
C PHE A 380 2.11 17.98 -28.01
N GLU A 381 1.21 18.86 -28.49
CA GLU A 381 0.42 18.62 -29.70
C GLU A 381 1.09 19.08 -31.00
N LYS A 382 2.11 19.94 -30.90
CA LYS A 382 2.84 20.51 -32.05
C LYS A 382 4.03 19.65 -32.46
N ASP A 383 4.38 19.73 -33.75
CA ASP A 383 5.66 19.21 -34.23
C ASP A 383 6.82 19.96 -33.58
N GLU A 384 7.85 19.23 -33.18
CA GLU A 384 9.08 19.85 -32.68
C GLU A 384 9.70 20.78 -33.74
N SER A 385 9.85 22.07 -33.40
CA SER A 385 10.45 23.08 -34.28
C SER A 385 11.96 22.88 -34.45
N GLU A 386 12.49 23.16 -35.65
CA GLU A 386 13.94 23.21 -35.90
C GLU A 386 14.65 24.30 -35.09
N THR A 387 13.91 25.35 -34.70
CA THR A 387 14.39 26.45 -33.87
C THR A 387 14.23 26.20 -32.37
N ALA A 388 13.72 25.03 -31.97
CA ALA A 388 13.49 24.72 -30.57
C ALA A 388 14.81 24.69 -29.79
N ILE A 389 14.76 25.16 -28.54
CA ILE A 389 15.92 25.18 -27.64
C ILE A 389 16.45 23.76 -27.48
N ASN A 390 17.77 23.61 -27.64
CA ASN A 390 18.47 22.35 -27.42
C ASN A 390 18.54 22.07 -25.91
N VAL A 391 18.05 20.90 -25.53
CA VAL A 391 18.11 20.45 -24.13
C VAL A 391 19.46 19.76 -23.89
N PRO A 392 20.20 20.12 -22.82
CA PRO A 392 21.47 19.49 -22.49
C PRO A 392 21.32 17.99 -22.25
N LEU A 393 22.32 17.19 -22.66
CA LEU A 393 22.30 15.74 -22.44
C LEU A 393 22.24 15.36 -20.95
N GLY A 394 22.80 16.21 -20.07
CA GLY A 394 22.76 16.02 -18.63
C GLY A 394 21.37 16.08 -18.00
N GLU A 395 20.34 16.52 -18.74
CA GLU A 395 18.95 16.46 -18.27
C GLU A 395 18.33 15.07 -18.41
N TYR A 396 18.92 14.18 -19.22
CA TYR A 396 18.38 12.86 -19.56
C TYR A 396 19.07 11.72 -18.80
N THR A 397 19.38 11.93 -17.52
CA THR A 397 19.91 10.88 -16.64
C THR A 397 18.83 9.83 -16.34
N LYS A 398 19.25 8.61 -15.94
CA LYS A 398 18.32 7.55 -15.51
C LYS A 398 17.40 8.04 -14.39
N GLU A 399 17.96 8.78 -13.44
CA GLU A 399 17.23 9.34 -12.29
C GLU A 399 16.16 10.33 -12.72
N ASN A 400 16.47 11.22 -13.67
CA ASN A 400 15.50 12.17 -14.20
C ASN A 400 14.40 11.46 -14.98
N ILE A 401 14.73 10.47 -15.82
CA ILE A 401 13.73 9.66 -16.53
C ILE A 401 12.77 8.99 -15.54
N ILE A 402 13.30 8.45 -14.43
CA ILE A 402 12.49 7.84 -13.37
C ILE A 402 11.59 8.88 -12.68
N ALA A 403 12.13 10.07 -12.38
CA ALA A 403 11.36 11.14 -11.74
C ALA A 403 10.18 11.59 -12.63
N TYR A 404 10.41 11.82 -13.92
CA TYR A 404 9.37 12.20 -14.87
C TYR A 404 8.35 11.10 -15.09
N PHE A 405 8.76 9.83 -15.03
CA PHE A 405 7.84 8.72 -15.06
C PHE A 405 6.87 8.71 -13.87
N HIS A 406 7.35 8.97 -12.65
CA HIS A 406 6.46 9.09 -11.49
C HIS A 406 5.45 10.25 -11.67
N MET A 407 5.88 11.37 -12.27
CA MET A 407 4.95 12.46 -12.61
C MET A 407 3.94 12.04 -13.68
N ASN A 408 4.37 11.29 -14.70
CA ASN A 408 3.50 10.79 -15.76
C ASN A 408 2.47 9.78 -15.24
N MET A 409 2.82 8.96 -14.25
CA MET A 409 1.86 8.10 -13.56
C MET A 409 0.75 8.94 -12.91
N LEU A 410 1.10 10.00 -12.17
CA LEU A 410 0.12 10.90 -11.55
C LEU A 410 -0.76 11.61 -12.58
N ALA A 411 -0.18 12.04 -13.70
CA ALA A 411 -0.95 12.60 -14.82
C ALA A 411 -1.89 11.56 -15.45
N SER A 412 -1.45 10.30 -15.53
CA SER A 412 -2.24 9.20 -16.07
C SER A 412 -3.44 8.86 -15.18
N VAL A 413 -3.32 8.97 -13.85
CA VAL A 413 -4.46 8.83 -12.93
C VAL A 413 -5.57 9.81 -13.33
N ARG A 414 -5.25 11.09 -13.55
CA ARG A 414 -6.22 12.09 -14.01
C ARG A 414 -6.82 11.78 -15.38
N ALA A 415 -5.99 11.32 -16.32
CA ALA A 415 -6.46 10.94 -17.65
C ALA A 415 -7.42 9.73 -17.64
N LEU A 416 -7.43 8.95 -16.55
CA LEU A 416 -8.36 7.84 -16.32
C LEU A 416 -9.60 8.28 -15.52
N GLU A 417 -9.83 9.59 -15.39
CA GLU A 417 -10.92 10.19 -14.61
C GLU A 417 -10.86 9.84 -13.11
N LEU A 418 -9.65 9.61 -12.61
CA LEU A 418 -9.35 9.36 -11.21
C LEU A 418 -8.62 10.57 -10.61
N GLU A 419 -8.66 10.70 -9.30
CA GLU A 419 -8.06 11.82 -8.58
C GLU A 419 -7.13 11.33 -7.49
N HIS A 420 -6.07 12.09 -7.22
CA HIS A 420 -5.16 11.79 -6.12
C HIS A 420 -5.31 12.89 -5.09
N HIS A 421 -5.73 12.53 -3.87
CA HIS A 421 -6.12 13.47 -2.82
C HIS A 421 -4.98 13.80 -1.86
N GLN A 422 -3.84 13.12 -2.00
CA GLN A 422 -2.80 13.19 -1.01
C GLN A 422 -1.85 14.35 -1.28
N ARG A 423 -1.49 15.10 -0.24
CA ARG A 423 -0.46 16.14 -0.36
C ARG A 423 0.90 15.57 -0.77
N THR A 424 1.24 14.39 -0.23
CA THR A 424 2.46 13.65 -0.57
C THR A 424 2.06 12.30 -1.18
N PRO A 425 2.24 12.10 -2.50
CA PRO A 425 1.82 10.87 -3.16
C PRO A 425 2.59 9.64 -2.69
N ASP A 426 1.85 8.57 -2.40
CA ASP A 426 2.40 7.22 -2.24
C ASP A 426 2.61 6.57 -3.61
N ILE A 427 3.75 6.90 -4.24
CA ILE A 427 4.12 6.42 -5.58
C ILE A 427 4.12 4.87 -5.65
N PRO A 428 4.68 4.12 -4.68
CA PRO A 428 4.58 2.66 -4.68
C PRO A 428 3.15 2.12 -4.72
N ALA A 429 2.24 2.69 -3.92
CA ALA A 429 0.85 2.24 -3.88
C ALA A 429 0.10 2.58 -5.19
N ILE A 430 0.31 3.79 -5.73
CA ILE A 430 -0.27 4.20 -7.03
C ILE A 430 0.27 3.32 -8.16
N LYS A 431 1.58 3.04 -8.17
CA LYS A 431 2.21 2.13 -9.14
C LYS A 431 1.54 0.76 -9.10
N ARG A 432 1.36 0.18 -7.91
CA ARG A 432 0.70 -1.12 -7.72
C ARG A 432 -0.75 -1.07 -8.20
N PHE A 433 -1.48 -0.03 -7.83
CA PHE A 433 -2.87 0.16 -8.25
C PHE A 433 -3.00 0.20 -9.78
N LEU A 434 -2.23 1.05 -10.45
CA LEU A 434 -2.25 1.19 -11.92
C LEU A 434 -1.79 -0.08 -12.63
N LYS A 435 -0.80 -0.79 -12.08
CA LYS A 435 -0.35 -2.07 -12.63
C LYS A 435 -1.49 -3.09 -12.64
N GLU A 436 -2.06 -3.37 -11.47
CA GLU A 436 -3.01 -4.48 -11.31
C GLU A 436 -4.36 -4.17 -11.98
N ARG A 437 -4.88 -2.95 -11.79
CA ARG A 437 -6.25 -2.57 -12.17
C ARG A 437 -6.37 -1.90 -13.54
N TYR A 438 -5.29 -1.32 -14.05
CA TYR A 438 -5.28 -0.57 -15.32
C TYR A 438 -4.23 -1.09 -16.31
N LYS A 439 -3.55 -2.20 -15.98
CA LYS A 439 -2.56 -2.85 -16.85
C LYS A 439 -1.48 -1.90 -17.35
N TYR A 440 -1.15 -0.86 -16.56
CA TYR A 440 -0.30 0.24 -16.99
C TYR A 440 1.12 -0.16 -17.40
N PHE A 441 1.61 -1.30 -16.90
CA PHE A 441 2.92 -1.87 -17.20
C PHE A 441 2.86 -3.11 -18.11
N GLU A 442 1.66 -3.47 -18.59
CA GLU A 442 1.40 -4.69 -19.35
C GLU A 442 0.81 -4.36 -20.73
N ASP A 443 -0.11 -3.39 -20.79
CA ASP A 443 -0.74 -2.96 -22.03
C ASP A 443 0.25 -2.17 -22.90
N ASP A 444 0.42 -2.67 -24.12
CA ASP A 444 1.18 -2.04 -25.19
C ASP A 444 0.50 -2.32 -26.54
N ILE A 445 0.95 -1.64 -27.59
CA ILE A 445 0.46 -1.85 -28.96
C ILE A 445 1.63 -2.17 -29.90
N PRO A 446 1.41 -2.92 -31.00
CA PRO A 446 2.44 -3.13 -32.00
C PRO A 446 2.97 -1.80 -32.55
N HIS A 447 4.27 -1.59 -32.44
CA HIS A 447 4.94 -0.38 -32.90
C HIS A 447 6.36 -0.68 -33.38
N LYS A 448 6.96 0.26 -34.11
CA LYS A 448 8.38 0.17 -34.48
C LYS A 448 9.21 0.64 -33.28
N ASP A 449 10.25 -0.11 -32.94
CA ASP A 449 11.18 0.24 -31.85
C ASP A 449 11.68 1.69 -32.05
N PRO A 450 11.30 2.64 -31.16
CA PRO A 450 11.62 4.04 -31.31
C PRO A 450 13.10 4.33 -31.00
N PHE A 451 13.80 3.40 -30.36
CA PHE A 451 15.19 3.55 -29.93
C PHE A 451 16.19 2.84 -30.86
N ARG A 452 15.70 2.13 -31.89
CA ARG A 452 16.57 1.42 -32.84
C ARG A 452 17.15 2.38 -33.89
N PHE A 453 18.45 2.65 -33.78
CA PHE A 453 19.16 3.50 -34.73
C PHE A 453 19.60 2.73 -35.98
N THR A 454 18.98 2.97 -37.14
CA THR A 454 19.56 2.59 -38.44
C THR A 454 20.40 3.74 -39.00
N LEU A 455 21.72 3.58 -38.98
CA LEU A 455 22.63 4.41 -39.78
C LEU A 455 22.25 4.27 -41.27
N LYS A 456 21.61 5.29 -41.85
CA LYS A 456 21.59 5.42 -43.31
C LYS A 456 23.05 5.62 -43.75
N LYS A 457 23.67 4.58 -44.33
CA LYS A 457 25.00 4.69 -44.94
C LYS A 457 24.97 5.84 -45.96
N PRO A 458 25.96 6.75 -45.95
CA PRO A 458 26.05 7.79 -46.97
C PRO A 458 26.26 7.13 -48.33
N LEU A 459 25.52 7.61 -49.35
CA LEU A 459 25.68 7.22 -50.75
C LEU A 459 27.14 7.44 -51.18
N THR A 460 27.94 6.37 -51.21
CA THR A 460 29.27 6.41 -51.79
C THR A 460 29.14 6.75 -53.28
N LYS A 461 29.57 7.96 -53.65
CA LYS A 461 29.76 8.38 -55.03
C LYS A 461 30.59 7.32 -55.76
N LYS A 462 30.00 6.64 -56.74
CA LYS A 462 30.72 5.76 -57.68
C LYS A 462 31.69 6.61 -58.50
N THR A 463 32.98 6.55 -58.17
CA THR A 463 34.07 6.94 -59.05
C THR A 463 34.14 5.97 -60.23
N LYS A 464 33.85 6.45 -61.44
CA LYS A 464 34.12 5.74 -62.69
C LYS A 464 35.62 5.52 -62.83
N LYS A 465 36.10 4.30 -62.64
CA LYS A 465 37.43 3.87 -63.08
C LYS A 465 37.34 3.39 -64.52
N ILE A 466 37.94 4.16 -65.43
CA ILE A 466 38.20 3.80 -66.82
C ILE A 466 39.33 2.76 -66.82
N THR A 467 39.05 1.53 -67.23
CA THR A 467 40.09 0.52 -67.53
C THR A 467 40.19 0.33 -69.04
N LYS A 468 41.29 0.83 -69.61
CA LYS A 468 41.77 0.45 -70.94
C LYS A 468 42.16 -1.03 -70.94
N ARG A 469 41.63 -1.83 -71.87
CA ARG A 469 42.14 -3.17 -72.23
C ARG A 469 42.92 -3.06 -73.54
N PRO A 470 44.13 -3.64 -73.66
CA PRO A 470 44.71 -3.95 -74.95
C PRO A 470 44.25 -5.32 -75.45
N SER A 471 44.13 -5.43 -76.77
CA SER A 471 43.83 -6.61 -77.55
C SER A 471 45.04 -7.55 -77.61
N LYS A 472 44.82 -8.87 -77.65
CA LYS A 472 45.28 -9.74 -78.75
C LYS A 472 44.77 -11.18 -78.64
N ASN A 473 44.34 -11.64 -79.81
CA ASN A 473 43.92 -12.95 -80.30
C ASN A 473 44.73 -14.19 -79.88
N ALA A 474 44.06 -15.34 -80.13
CA ALA A 474 44.58 -16.61 -80.64
C ALA A 474 45.12 -17.62 -79.61
N VAL A 475 44.94 -18.95 -79.70
CA VAL A 475 44.31 -19.88 -80.65
C VAL A 475 44.38 -21.29 -80.01
N ARG A 476 43.30 -22.07 -80.15
CA ARG A 476 43.20 -23.55 -80.25
C ARG A 476 43.64 -24.54 -79.15
N LYS A 477 42.81 -25.60 -79.15
CA LYS A 477 43.03 -27.05 -78.94
C LYS A 477 42.93 -27.54 -77.49
N SER A 478 41.86 -28.25 -77.13
CA SER A 478 41.46 -29.62 -77.49
C SER A 478 42.12 -30.69 -76.59
N VAL A 479 41.25 -31.35 -75.82
CA VAL A 479 41.16 -32.82 -75.69
C VAL A 479 42.05 -33.51 -74.64
N ASN A 480 41.35 -34.18 -73.71
CA ASN A 480 41.70 -35.42 -72.97
C ASN A 480 42.81 -35.35 -71.91
N ILE A 481 42.84 -36.11 -70.80
CA ILE A 481 42.03 -37.19 -70.19
C ILE A 481 42.74 -37.51 -68.85
N LEU A 482 41.98 -37.95 -67.84
CA LEU A 482 42.37 -38.77 -66.66
C LEU A 482 43.49 -38.29 -65.69
N ARG A 483 43.18 -38.22 -64.40
CA ARG A 483 43.42 -39.33 -63.43
C ARG A 483 43.01 -38.96 -61.99
N ASN A 484 42.06 -39.72 -61.47
CA ASN A 484 41.86 -40.24 -60.11
C ASN A 484 42.72 -39.66 -58.97
N LYS A 485 42.09 -39.17 -57.90
CA LYS A 485 41.48 -40.00 -56.83
C LYS A 485 40.38 -39.22 -56.12
#